data_AF-A0A8J8HSD8-F1
#
_entry.id   AF-A0A8J8HSD8-F1
#
_cell.length_a   1.000
_cell.length_b   1.000
_cell.length_c   1.000
_cell.angle_alpha   90.00
_cell.angle_beta   90.00
_cell.angle_gamma   90.00
#
_symmetry.space_group_name_H-M   'P 1'
#
loop_
_entity.id
_entity.type
_entity.pdbx_description
1 polymer ?
#
loop_
_entity_poly.entity_id
_entity_poly.type
_entity_poly.pdbx_seq_one_letter_code
_entity_poly.pdbx_strand_id
1 'polypeptide(L)'
;MSRPTPPKSSLLATLMDLPKNVWSSIFRNPLPSNDLERSATSFTNFFLHIHPVKVHKNSLRPAYTFGLGLISFFLFVILIVTGILLMFYYVPSTTQAYDRMLDLRGSVAFGTLLRNMHRWSAHGMVAIVFLHLCRVFLTGSYKKPREFNWVVGVILFLLTLFMSFTGYLLPWDQLAFWAITVGTAIAGYAPIIGKDIQFLLMGGTSVGQEALLRFYVLHVAVLPAILTLMIAIHFWRIRKDGGLSRPDDADPKVTLEPMEMASVSKASVPEPKKLYGFQGLVRGPLTKVGQIPDNTVFSWPNLFLAELFTFVVTLSAILILSLLFNAPLEEPVNALHPPNPAKAPWYFLGLQEMVSYSAFWGGIGVPGIFVLLLLGTPYLDRGPKGVGKWFSRDRLLANTIFITFVVANVIFVIIGTFFRGANWAFVTPW
;
A
#
# COMPACT_ATOMS: atom_id res chain seq x y z
N MET A 1 -34.32 -39.24 33.95
CA MET A 1 -34.55 -37.78 33.98
C MET A 1 -34.75 -37.28 32.55
N SER A 2 -36.01 -37.04 32.17
CA SER A 2 -36.39 -36.49 30.87
C SER A 2 -35.96 -35.03 30.76
N ARG A 3 -35.21 -34.67 29.71
CA ARG A 3 -34.97 -33.26 29.37
C ARG A 3 -36.33 -32.61 29.07
N PRO A 4 -36.68 -31.47 29.67
CA PRO A 4 -37.93 -30.79 29.35
C PRO A 4 -37.91 -30.39 27.87
N THR A 5 -38.97 -30.74 27.15
CA THR A 5 -39.23 -30.27 25.78
C THR A 5 -39.37 -28.74 25.80
N PRO A 6 -38.67 -28.00 24.91
CA PRO A 6 -38.83 -26.55 24.86
C PRO A 6 -40.29 -26.19 24.53
N PRO A 7 -40.86 -25.13 25.13
CA PRO A 7 -42.22 -24.71 24.83
C PRO A 7 -42.35 -24.37 23.33
N LYS A 8 -43.46 -24.74 22.69
CA LYS A 8 -43.77 -24.37 21.30
C LYS A 8 -43.79 -22.84 21.22
N SER A 9 -42.74 -22.23 20.68
CA SER A 9 -42.72 -20.79 20.42
C SER A 9 -43.85 -20.47 19.42
N SER A 10 -44.72 -19.52 19.76
CA SER A 10 -45.73 -19.06 18.81
C SER A 10 -45.03 -18.48 17.58
N LEU A 11 -45.61 -18.67 16.38
CA LEU A 11 -45.11 -18.10 15.13
C LEU A 11 -44.86 -16.58 15.25
N LEU A 12 -45.70 -15.91 16.05
CA LEU A 12 -45.63 -14.50 16.36
C LEU A 12 -44.40 -14.15 17.22
N ALA A 13 -44.06 -14.95 18.22
CA ALA A 13 -42.84 -14.79 19.01
C ALA A 13 -41.58 -15.00 18.15
N THR A 14 -41.59 -16.01 17.27
CA THR A 14 -40.49 -16.26 16.33
C THR A 14 -40.31 -15.10 15.33
N LEU A 15 -41.40 -14.48 14.86
CA LEU A 15 -41.35 -13.29 13.99
C LEU A 15 -40.87 -12.04 14.74
N MET A 16 -41.26 -11.85 16.00
CA MET A 16 -40.78 -10.74 16.83
C MET A 16 -39.29 -10.87 17.17
N ASP A 17 -38.80 -12.09 17.39
CA ASP A 17 -37.39 -12.36 17.63
C ASP A 17 -36.55 -12.44 16.34
N LEU A 18 -37.18 -12.43 15.16
CA LEU A 18 -36.49 -12.59 13.87
C LEU A 18 -35.35 -11.56 13.66
N PRO A 19 -35.53 -10.25 13.93
CA PRO A 19 -34.44 -9.28 13.81
C PRO A 19 -33.28 -9.58 14.75
N LYS A 20 -33.56 -10.00 16.00
CA LYS A 20 -32.56 -10.37 16.99
C LYS A 20 -31.83 -11.66 16.62
N ASN A 21 -32.55 -12.64 16.09
CA ASN A 21 -32.00 -13.91 15.61
C ASN A 21 -31.10 -13.69 14.39
N VAL A 22 -31.56 -12.92 13.41
CA VAL A 22 -30.75 -12.48 12.26
C VAL A 22 -29.51 -11.73 12.74
N TRP A 23 -29.67 -10.77 13.65
CA TRP A 23 -28.53 -10.05 14.23
C TRP A 23 -27.53 -10.97 14.92
N SER A 24 -27.99 -11.88 15.78
CA SER A 24 -27.13 -12.84 16.52
C SER A 24 -26.47 -13.88 15.61
N SER A 25 -27.07 -14.18 14.45
CA SER A 25 -26.48 -15.08 13.44
C SER A 25 -25.29 -14.44 12.74
N ILE A 26 -25.31 -13.12 12.56
CA ILE A 26 -24.23 -12.32 11.95
C ILE A 26 -23.19 -11.93 13.02
N PHE A 27 -23.65 -11.49 14.19
CA PHE A 27 -22.83 -11.07 15.33
C PHE A 27 -23.01 -12.05 16.49
N ARG A 28 -22.19 -13.11 16.48
CA ARG A 28 -22.27 -14.23 17.43
C ARG A 28 -21.93 -13.86 18.88
N ASN A 29 -21.26 -12.73 19.10
CA ASN A 29 -20.84 -12.27 20.43
C ASN A 29 -21.38 -10.87 20.73
N PRO A 30 -21.81 -10.59 21.98
CA PRO A 30 -22.16 -9.24 22.43
C PRO A 30 -20.93 -8.32 22.45
N LEU A 31 -21.15 -7.01 22.61
CA LEU A 31 -20.06 -6.04 22.72
C LEU A 31 -19.12 -6.43 23.88
N PRO A 32 -17.80 -6.50 23.64
CA PRO A 32 -16.88 -7.09 24.61
C PRO A 32 -16.62 -6.15 25.79
N SER A 33 -16.86 -6.64 26.99
CA SER A 33 -16.67 -5.95 28.27
C SER A 33 -15.30 -6.22 28.90
N ASN A 34 -14.70 -7.39 28.60
CA ASN A 34 -13.42 -7.84 29.14
C ASN A 34 -12.46 -8.33 28.04
N ASP A 35 -11.20 -8.58 28.41
CA ASP A 35 -10.12 -8.93 27.49
C ASP A 35 -10.33 -10.26 26.74
N LEU A 36 -10.97 -11.23 27.40
CA LEU A 36 -11.31 -12.52 26.80
C LEU A 36 -12.34 -12.32 25.67
N GLU A 37 -13.39 -11.55 25.95
CA GLU A 37 -14.44 -11.23 24.98
C GLU A 37 -13.89 -10.41 23.81
N ARG A 38 -12.95 -9.48 24.05
CA ARG A 38 -12.28 -8.73 22.97
C ARG A 38 -11.52 -9.66 22.02
N SER A 39 -10.75 -10.60 22.59
CA SER A 39 -10.04 -11.62 21.83
C SER A 39 -11.00 -12.51 21.04
N ALA A 40 -12.04 -13.03 21.69
CA ALA A 40 -13.07 -13.87 21.07
C ALA A 40 -13.78 -13.15 19.92
N THR A 41 -14.10 -11.86 20.10
CA THR A 41 -14.73 -11.01 19.07
C THR A 41 -13.84 -10.88 17.83
N SER A 42 -12.52 -10.68 18.00
CA SER A 42 -11.58 -10.64 16.88
C SER A 42 -11.48 -11.98 16.14
N PHE A 43 -11.54 -13.13 16.83
CA PHE A 43 -11.45 -14.45 16.19
C PHE A 43 -12.74 -14.94 15.53
N THR A 44 -13.89 -14.56 16.07
CA THR A 44 -15.20 -15.07 15.62
C THR A 44 -15.83 -14.23 14.51
N ASN A 45 -15.36 -13.00 14.32
CA ASN A 45 -15.91 -12.07 13.34
C ASN A 45 -15.11 -12.13 12.02
N PHE A 46 -15.82 -12.31 10.90
CA PHE A 46 -15.21 -12.40 9.57
C PHE A 46 -14.47 -11.12 9.12
N PHE A 47 -14.80 -9.94 9.63
CA PHE A 47 -14.03 -8.74 9.29
C PHE A 47 -12.84 -8.56 10.23
N LEU A 48 -13.02 -8.83 11.52
CA LEU A 48 -11.97 -8.62 12.53
C LEU A 48 -10.89 -9.70 12.52
N HIS A 49 -11.14 -10.88 11.93
CA HIS A 49 -10.12 -11.94 11.85
C HIS A 49 -8.93 -11.54 10.96
N ILE A 50 -9.11 -10.56 10.07
CA ILE A 50 -8.06 -10.03 9.19
C ILE A 50 -7.03 -9.27 10.02
N HIS A 51 -7.47 -8.56 11.06
CA HIS A 51 -6.62 -7.82 11.98
C HIS A 51 -5.94 -8.74 13.00
N PRO A 52 -4.74 -8.38 13.48
CA PRO A 52 -4.17 -9.03 14.66
C PRO A 52 -5.05 -8.73 15.89
N VAL A 53 -5.08 -9.61 16.89
CA VAL A 53 -5.86 -9.38 18.12
C VAL A 53 -5.31 -8.22 18.93
N LYS A 54 -3.98 -8.12 18.99
CA LYS A 54 -3.25 -7.05 19.69
C LYS A 54 -2.20 -6.45 18.77
N VAL A 55 -1.96 -5.15 18.92
CA VAL A 55 -0.89 -4.40 18.26
C VAL A 55 -0.04 -3.66 19.26
N HIS A 56 1.23 -3.45 18.93
CA HIS A 56 2.14 -2.71 19.79
C HIS A 56 1.78 -1.21 19.81
N LYS A 57 1.85 -0.56 20.99
CA LYS A 57 1.49 0.86 21.13
C LYS A 57 2.35 1.78 20.25
N ASN A 58 3.62 1.44 20.07
CA ASN A 58 4.51 2.20 19.18
C ASN A 58 4.03 2.21 17.72
N SER A 59 3.33 1.15 17.27
CA SER A 59 2.81 1.05 15.91
C SER A 59 1.66 2.02 15.65
N LEU A 60 0.93 2.42 16.70
CA LEU A 60 -0.19 3.36 16.63
C LEU A 60 0.26 4.83 16.73
N ARG A 61 1.54 5.10 17.01
CA ARG A 61 2.05 6.47 17.11
C ARG A 61 2.10 7.13 15.73
N PRO A 62 1.40 8.27 15.50
CA PRO A 62 1.42 8.95 14.21
C PRO A 62 2.84 9.34 13.76
N ALA A 63 3.68 9.84 14.67
CA ALA A 63 5.07 10.21 14.34
C ALA A 63 5.95 9.03 13.90
N TYR A 64 5.53 7.79 14.16
CA TYR A 64 6.31 6.61 13.80
C TYR A 64 6.04 6.15 12.37
N THR A 65 4.77 6.01 11.97
CA THR A 65 4.37 5.48 10.66
C THR A 65 3.85 6.55 9.71
N PHE A 66 3.43 7.70 10.26
CA PHE A 66 2.63 8.74 9.59
C PHE A 66 1.37 8.19 8.91
N GLY A 67 0.92 6.98 9.28
CA GLY A 67 -0.18 6.30 8.59
C GLY A 67 0.09 5.98 7.11
N LEU A 68 1.30 6.20 6.58
CA LEU A 68 1.56 6.21 5.13
C LEU A 68 1.14 4.92 4.41
N GLY A 69 1.35 3.76 5.03
CA GLY A 69 0.93 2.47 4.45
C GLY A 69 -0.59 2.26 4.45
N LEU A 70 -1.31 2.83 5.41
CA LEU A 70 -2.78 2.81 5.44
C LEU A 70 -3.35 3.85 4.48
N ILE A 71 -2.76 5.04 4.42
CA ILE A 71 -3.15 6.10 3.47
C ILE A 71 -3.01 5.58 2.04
N SER A 72 -1.89 4.94 1.68
CA SER A 72 -1.72 4.36 0.33
C SER A 72 -2.75 3.28 0.02
N PHE A 73 -3.09 2.43 1.00
CA PHE A 73 -4.15 1.42 0.84
C PHE A 73 -5.53 2.06 0.63
N PHE A 74 -5.88 3.09 1.39
CA PHE A 74 -7.16 3.79 1.21
C PHE A 74 -7.23 4.56 -0.10
N LEU A 75 -6.12 5.17 -0.55
CA LEU A 75 -6.03 5.76 -1.88
C LEU A 75 -6.23 4.72 -2.99
N PHE A 76 -5.67 3.52 -2.83
CA PHE A 76 -5.93 2.40 -3.74
C PHE A 76 -7.41 1.99 -3.74
N VAL A 77 -8.07 1.89 -2.58
CA VAL A 77 -9.51 1.60 -2.51
C VAL A 77 -10.34 2.69 -3.20
N ILE A 78 -10.01 3.97 -2.98
CA ILE A 78 -10.67 5.08 -3.67
C ILE A 78 -10.48 4.95 -5.19
N LEU A 79 -9.27 4.63 -5.66
CA LEU A 79 -8.98 4.41 -7.08
C LEU A 79 -9.80 3.27 -7.68
N ILE A 80 -9.93 2.14 -6.98
CA ILE A 80 -10.75 1.00 -7.44
C ILE A 80 -12.22 1.42 -7.56
N VAL A 81 -12.79 2.02 -6.51
CA VAL A 81 -14.20 2.41 -6.49
C VAL A 81 -14.48 3.45 -7.58
N THR A 82 -13.67 4.51 -7.64
CA THR A 82 -13.84 5.56 -8.65
C THR A 82 -13.57 5.05 -10.06
N GLY A 83 -12.61 4.15 -10.24
CA GLY A 83 -12.29 3.52 -11.53
C GLY A 83 -13.46 2.68 -12.06
N ILE A 84 -14.05 1.82 -11.23
CA ILE A 84 -15.23 1.03 -11.59
C ILE A 84 -16.39 1.96 -11.97
N LEU A 85 -16.62 3.03 -11.23
CA LEU A 85 -17.66 4.01 -11.56
C LEU A 85 -17.39 4.71 -12.90
N LEU A 86 -16.13 5.06 -13.20
CA LEU A 86 -15.74 5.66 -14.47
C LEU A 86 -15.91 4.70 -15.66
N MET A 87 -15.76 3.39 -15.45
CA MET A 87 -15.95 2.39 -16.52
C MET A 87 -17.36 2.40 -17.12
N PHE A 88 -18.38 2.82 -16.37
CA PHE A 88 -19.75 2.94 -16.90
C PHE A 88 -19.90 4.06 -17.94
N TYR A 89 -18.98 5.03 -17.97
CA TYR A 89 -19.05 6.21 -18.84
C TYR A 89 -17.96 6.26 -19.91
N TYR A 90 -16.92 5.42 -19.78
CA TYR A 90 -15.77 5.44 -20.65
C TYR A 90 -15.86 4.42 -21.78
N VAL A 91 -15.50 4.83 -23.00
CA VAL A 91 -15.42 3.96 -24.18
C VAL A 91 -13.97 3.94 -24.67
N PRO A 92 -13.28 2.78 -24.68
CA PRO A 92 -11.89 2.66 -25.11
C PRO A 92 -11.76 2.69 -26.65
N SER A 93 -12.19 3.78 -27.29
CA SER A 93 -12.05 4.00 -28.73
C SER A 93 -11.36 5.32 -29.02
N THR A 94 -10.40 5.35 -29.96
CA THR A 94 -9.68 6.58 -30.33
C THR A 94 -10.58 7.67 -30.90
N THR A 95 -11.76 7.29 -31.39
CA THR A 95 -12.76 8.21 -31.93
C THR A 95 -13.69 8.80 -30.86
N GLN A 96 -13.74 8.22 -29.65
CA GLN A 96 -14.71 8.60 -28.62
C GLN A 96 -14.07 8.85 -27.24
N ALA A 97 -12.88 8.33 -26.95
CA ALA A 97 -12.29 8.36 -25.62
C ALA A 97 -12.15 9.78 -25.07
N TYR A 98 -11.70 10.71 -25.91
CA TYR A 98 -11.61 12.12 -25.58
C TYR A 98 -12.99 12.76 -25.33
N ASP A 99 -13.95 12.48 -26.21
CA ASP A 99 -15.32 13.00 -26.06
C ASP A 99 -15.98 12.49 -24.77
N ARG A 100 -15.71 11.25 -24.35
CA ARG A 100 -16.17 10.74 -23.04
C ARG A 100 -15.56 11.49 -21.87
N MET A 101 -14.35 12.04 -22.00
CA MET A 101 -13.78 12.93 -20.99
C MET A 101 -14.50 14.27 -20.94
N LEU A 102 -14.97 14.79 -22.08
CA LEU A 102 -15.78 16.00 -22.16
C LEU A 102 -17.18 15.77 -21.58
N ASP A 103 -17.81 14.63 -21.88
CA ASP A 103 -19.09 14.21 -21.30
C ASP A 103 -19.03 14.15 -19.76
N LEU A 104 -17.94 13.60 -19.21
CA LEU A 104 -17.72 13.58 -17.76
C LEU A 104 -17.61 14.99 -17.16
N ARG A 105 -17.12 15.97 -17.93
CA ARG A 105 -16.99 17.36 -17.48
C ARG A 105 -18.31 18.14 -17.54
N GLY A 106 -19.13 17.88 -18.55
CA GLY A 106 -20.34 18.65 -18.83
C GLY A 106 -21.65 17.95 -18.47
N SER A 107 -21.83 16.71 -18.91
CA SER A 107 -23.13 16.06 -19.00
C SER A 107 -23.42 15.08 -17.86
N VAL A 108 -22.38 14.48 -17.26
CA VAL A 108 -22.54 13.47 -16.21
C VAL A 108 -22.62 14.14 -14.83
N ALA A 109 -23.68 13.82 -14.07
CA ALA A 109 -23.83 14.29 -12.70
C ALA A 109 -22.64 13.84 -11.83
N PHE A 110 -22.00 14.80 -11.16
CA PHE A 110 -20.76 14.58 -10.41
C PHE A 110 -19.60 13.97 -11.23
N GLY A 111 -19.65 13.98 -12.56
CA GLY A 111 -18.62 13.40 -13.43
C GLY A 111 -17.24 14.04 -13.25
N THR A 112 -17.19 15.38 -13.17
CA THR A 112 -15.97 16.14 -12.87
C THR A 112 -15.38 15.75 -11.53
N LEU A 113 -16.22 15.66 -10.48
CA LEU A 113 -15.79 15.25 -9.14
C LEU A 113 -15.20 13.83 -9.17
N LEU A 114 -15.90 12.89 -9.79
CA LEU A 114 -15.47 11.50 -9.90
C LEU A 114 -14.10 11.38 -10.61
N ARG A 115 -13.96 12.09 -11.74
CA ARG A 115 -12.71 12.15 -12.50
C ARG A 115 -11.57 12.79 -11.70
N ASN A 116 -11.85 13.90 -11.01
CA ASN A 116 -10.89 14.59 -10.17
C ASN A 116 -10.43 13.69 -9.01
N MET A 117 -11.36 13.01 -8.33
CA MET A 117 -11.03 12.06 -7.27
C MET A 117 -10.10 10.96 -7.78
N HIS A 118 -10.44 10.32 -8.90
CA HIS A 118 -9.61 9.27 -9.47
C HIS A 118 -8.20 9.79 -9.82
N ARG A 119 -8.11 10.96 -10.48
CA ARG A 119 -6.84 11.54 -10.88
C ARG A 119 -5.98 11.98 -9.69
N TRP A 120 -6.54 12.72 -8.75
CA TRP A 120 -5.82 13.21 -7.58
C TRP A 120 -5.44 12.09 -6.62
N SER A 121 -6.29 11.06 -6.47
CA SER A 121 -5.91 9.85 -5.74
C SER A 121 -4.73 9.12 -6.38
N ALA A 122 -4.62 9.10 -7.73
CA ALA A 122 -3.48 8.50 -8.41
C ALA A 122 -2.17 9.24 -8.11
N HIS A 123 -2.17 10.58 -8.22
CA HIS A 123 -1.02 11.41 -7.85
C HIS A 123 -0.66 11.27 -6.37
N GLY A 124 -1.67 11.29 -5.49
CA GLY A 124 -1.50 11.09 -4.06
C GLY A 124 -0.92 9.71 -3.73
N MET A 125 -1.38 8.66 -4.40
CA MET A 125 -0.89 7.30 -4.16
C MET A 125 0.58 7.17 -4.51
N VAL A 126 1.03 7.71 -5.64
CA VAL A 126 2.45 7.72 -6.01
C VAL A 126 3.29 8.44 -4.95
N ALA A 127 2.87 9.63 -4.52
CA ALA A 127 3.58 10.39 -3.49
C ALA A 127 3.63 9.64 -2.14
N ILE A 128 2.50 9.10 -1.67
CA ILE A 128 2.41 8.43 -0.38
C ILE A 128 3.18 7.10 -0.38
N VAL A 129 3.14 6.32 -1.46
CA VAL A 129 3.93 5.09 -1.57
C VAL A 129 5.43 5.40 -1.60
N PHE A 130 5.85 6.46 -2.30
CA PHE A 130 7.24 6.90 -2.29
C PHE A 130 7.68 7.33 -0.87
N LEU A 131 6.88 8.14 -0.17
CA LEU A 131 7.15 8.51 1.23
C LEU A 131 7.16 7.29 2.15
N HIS A 132 6.29 6.31 1.92
CA HIS A 132 6.26 5.05 2.66
C HIS A 132 7.57 4.28 2.47
N LEU A 133 8.07 4.17 1.23
CA LEU A 133 9.36 3.56 0.91
C LEU A 133 10.50 4.27 1.65
N CYS A 134 10.56 5.60 1.58
CA CYS A 134 11.55 6.41 2.29
C CYS A 134 11.50 6.16 3.81
N ARG A 135 10.30 6.17 4.41
CA ARG A 135 10.11 5.89 5.83
C ARG A 135 10.65 4.51 6.21
N VAL A 136 10.30 3.47 5.45
CA VAL A 136 10.73 2.10 5.72
C VAL A 136 12.26 1.98 5.60
N PHE A 137 12.87 2.67 4.63
CA PHE A 137 14.32 2.71 4.48
C PHE A 137 15.03 3.41 5.65
N LEU A 138 14.60 4.64 5.95
CA LEU A 138 15.22 5.50 6.97
C LEU A 138 15.10 4.93 8.38
N THR A 139 14.03 4.18 8.64
CA THR A 139 13.83 3.46 9.91
C THR A 139 14.43 2.06 9.92
N GLY A 140 14.99 1.56 8.81
CA GLY A 140 15.60 0.23 8.73
C GLY A 140 14.58 -0.90 8.92
N SER A 141 13.32 -0.63 8.60
CA SER A 141 12.19 -1.53 8.84
C SER A 141 12.18 -2.73 7.89
N TYR A 142 12.99 -2.71 6.84
CA TYR A 142 13.17 -3.80 5.87
C TYR A 142 14.07 -4.93 6.37
N LYS A 143 14.80 -4.73 7.47
CA LYS A 143 15.74 -5.72 7.99
C LYS A 143 15.01 -6.96 8.54
N LYS A 144 15.78 -8.01 8.84
CA LYS A 144 15.29 -9.29 9.36
C LYS A 144 14.21 -9.12 10.43
N PRO A 145 13.07 -9.85 10.37
CA PRO A 145 12.67 -10.89 9.39
C PRO A 145 11.85 -10.39 8.18
N ARG A 146 11.94 -9.09 7.84
CA ARG A 146 11.03 -8.40 6.88
C ARG A 146 11.65 -8.19 5.49
N GLU A 147 12.74 -8.88 5.17
CA GLU A 147 13.48 -8.71 3.91
C GLU A 147 12.58 -9.00 2.69
N PHE A 148 11.82 -10.09 2.77
CA PHE A 148 10.87 -10.46 1.73
C PHE A 148 9.77 -9.41 1.56
N ASN A 149 9.27 -8.84 2.65
CA ASN A 149 8.22 -7.83 2.60
C ASN A 149 8.70 -6.54 1.93
N TRP A 150 9.98 -6.20 2.09
CA TRP A 150 10.61 -5.09 1.40
C TRP A 150 10.68 -5.31 -0.11
N VAL A 151 11.09 -6.51 -0.56
CA VAL A 151 11.07 -6.88 -1.98
C VAL A 151 9.67 -6.73 -2.57
N VAL A 152 8.65 -7.25 -1.87
CA VAL A 152 7.25 -7.04 -2.25
C VAL A 152 6.89 -5.55 -2.31
N GLY A 153 7.35 -4.75 -1.34
CA GLY A 153 7.14 -3.30 -1.33
C GLY A 153 7.77 -2.56 -2.52
N VAL A 154 8.98 -2.94 -2.94
CA VAL A 154 9.63 -2.38 -4.13
C VAL A 154 8.86 -2.76 -5.40
N ILE A 155 8.40 -4.00 -5.50
CA ILE A 155 7.55 -4.45 -6.63
C ILE A 155 6.23 -3.67 -6.64
N LEU A 156 5.58 -3.48 -5.48
CA LEU A 156 4.37 -2.67 -5.35
C LEU A 156 4.58 -1.21 -5.76
N PHE A 157 5.74 -0.63 -5.45
CA PHE A 157 6.09 0.72 -5.91
C PHE A 157 6.18 0.80 -7.44
N LEU A 158 6.86 -0.16 -8.08
CA LEU A 158 6.94 -0.23 -9.54
C LEU A 158 5.57 -0.46 -10.19
N LEU A 159 4.77 -1.37 -9.63
CA LEU A 159 3.40 -1.60 -10.09
C LEU A 159 2.54 -0.35 -9.92
N THR A 160 2.71 0.44 -8.85
CA THR A 160 1.99 1.71 -8.65
C THR A 160 2.37 2.74 -9.73
N LEU A 161 3.66 2.86 -10.05
CA LEU A 161 4.11 3.72 -11.16
C LEU A 161 3.53 3.26 -12.49
N PHE A 162 3.52 1.95 -12.76
CA PHE A 162 2.96 1.41 -14.00
C PHE A 162 1.43 1.54 -14.08
N MET A 163 0.74 1.33 -12.97
CA MET A 163 -0.71 1.57 -12.82
C MET A 163 -1.05 3.02 -13.12
N SER A 164 -0.29 3.96 -12.57
CA SER A 164 -0.45 5.39 -12.79
C SER A 164 -0.14 5.80 -14.23
N PHE A 165 0.93 5.25 -14.82
CA PHE A 165 1.26 5.46 -16.23
C PHE A 165 0.12 4.98 -17.13
N THR A 166 -0.33 3.74 -17.01
CA THR A 166 -1.38 3.18 -17.88
C THR A 166 -2.71 3.94 -17.81
N GLY A 167 -3.09 4.44 -16.63
CA GLY A 167 -4.31 5.25 -16.46
C GLY A 167 -4.19 6.64 -17.07
N TYR A 168 -2.98 7.20 -17.06
CA TYR A 168 -2.68 8.49 -17.67
C TYR A 168 -2.93 8.52 -19.18
N LEU A 169 -2.88 7.35 -19.84
CA LEU A 169 -2.99 7.22 -21.29
C LEU A 169 -4.46 7.20 -21.77
N LEU A 170 -5.41 6.90 -20.88
CA LEU A 170 -6.80 6.64 -21.23
C LEU A 170 -7.60 7.89 -21.65
N PRO A 171 -7.36 9.12 -21.13
CA PRO A 171 -8.07 10.30 -21.61
C PRO A 171 -7.89 10.58 -23.11
N TRP A 172 -6.85 10.01 -23.74
CA TRP A 172 -6.55 10.15 -25.16
C TRP A 172 -6.41 11.61 -25.62
N ASP A 173 -5.89 12.46 -24.74
CA ASP A 173 -5.51 13.84 -25.06
C ASP A 173 -4.10 13.89 -25.67
N GLN A 174 -3.66 15.09 -26.08
CA GLN A 174 -2.37 15.29 -26.71
C GLN A 174 -1.22 14.70 -25.89
N LEU A 175 -1.22 14.92 -24.58
CA LEU A 175 -0.14 14.48 -23.71
C LEU A 175 -0.16 12.97 -23.47
N ALA A 176 -1.34 12.36 -23.36
CA ALA A 176 -1.51 10.91 -23.27
C ALA A 176 -0.92 10.18 -24.48
N PHE A 177 -1.23 10.63 -25.70
CA PHE A 177 -0.74 9.99 -26.93
C PHE A 177 0.79 9.99 -27.03
N TRP A 178 1.43 11.13 -26.76
CA TRP A 178 2.90 11.22 -26.79
C TRP A 178 3.55 10.48 -25.64
N ALA A 179 2.90 10.38 -24.48
CA ALA A 179 3.37 9.54 -23.39
C ALA A 179 3.40 8.06 -23.78
N ILE A 180 2.43 7.57 -24.57
CA ILE A 180 2.50 6.21 -25.14
C ILE A 180 3.71 6.08 -26.06
N THR A 181 3.84 6.97 -27.03
CA THR A 181 4.91 6.94 -28.03
C THR A 181 6.29 6.91 -27.38
N VAL A 182 6.55 7.80 -26.42
CA VAL A 182 7.83 7.86 -25.71
C VAL A 182 8.00 6.67 -24.77
N GLY A 183 6.96 6.29 -24.02
CA GLY A 183 7.02 5.18 -23.07
C GLY A 183 7.31 3.83 -23.72
N THR A 184 6.64 3.51 -24.83
CA THR A 184 6.88 2.27 -25.58
C THR A 184 8.21 2.30 -26.31
N ALA A 185 8.67 3.47 -26.79
CA ALA A 185 10.01 3.63 -27.34
C ALA A 185 11.10 3.36 -26.29
N ILE A 186 10.96 3.87 -25.06
CA ILE A 186 11.88 3.58 -23.94
C ILE A 186 11.91 2.08 -23.66
N ALA A 187 10.75 1.42 -23.59
CA ALA A 187 10.68 -0.03 -23.42
C ALA A 187 11.42 -0.80 -24.53
N GLY A 188 11.41 -0.25 -25.76
CA GLY A 188 12.16 -0.76 -26.91
C GLY A 188 13.68 -0.79 -26.77
N TYR A 189 14.26 -0.05 -25.81
CA TYR A 189 15.69 -0.07 -25.51
C TYR A 189 16.10 -1.16 -24.52
N ALA A 190 15.14 -1.89 -23.92
CA ALA A 190 15.48 -3.00 -23.05
C ALA A 190 16.21 -4.11 -23.84
N PRO A 191 17.30 -4.67 -23.29
CA PRO A 191 18.05 -5.71 -24.00
C PRO A 191 17.21 -6.99 -24.15
N ILE A 192 17.53 -7.78 -25.18
CA ILE A 192 16.94 -9.10 -25.48
C ILE A 192 15.49 -9.03 -25.98
N ILE A 193 14.56 -8.48 -25.20
CA ILE A 193 13.11 -8.54 -25.47
C ILE A 193 12.43 -7.18 -25.68
N GLY A 194 13.19 -6.07 -25.71
CA GLY A 194 12.61 -4.72 -25.74
C GLY A 194 11.75 -4.43 -26.96
N LYS A 195 12.17 -4.84 -28.16
CA LYS A 195 11.41 -4.63 -29.40
C LYS A 195 10.10 -5.42 -29.42
N ASP A 196 10.11 -6.63 -28.89
CA ASP A 196 8.91 -7.46 -28.77
C ASP A 196 7.92 -6.86 -27.76
N ILE A 197 8.41 -6.37 -26.62
CA ILE A 197 7.59 -5.64 -25.64
C ILE A 197 6.99 -4.38 -26.25
N GLN A 198 7.80 -3.58 -26.96
CA GLN A 198 7.33 -2.37 -27.63
C GLN A 198 6.20 -2.69 -28.62
N PHE A 199 6.38 -3.70 -29.48
CA PHE A 199 5.36 -4.14 -30.43
C PHE A 199 4.10 -4.70 -29.73
N LEU A 200 4.29 -5.49 -28.67
CA LEU A 200 3.18 -6.03 -27.88
C LEU A 200 2.37 -4.92 -27.19
N LEU A 201 3.00 -3.87 -26.69
CA LEU A 201 2.28 -2.77 -26.05
C LEU A 201 1.52 -1.90 -27.07
N MET A 202 2.11 -1.64 -28.24
CA MET A 202 1.45 -0.81 -29.27
C MET A 202 0.40 -1.57 -30.09
N GLY A 203 0.60 -2.87 -30.30
CA GLY A 203 -0.30 -3.69 -31.12
C GLY A 203 -0.32 -3.37 -32.61
N GLY A 204 0.66 -2.60 -33.07
CA GLY A 204 0.83 -2.19 -34.45
C GLY A 204 2.19 -1.49 -34.63
N THR A 205 2.40 -0.91 -35.81
CA THR A 205 3.61 -0.15 -36.14
C THR A 205 3.59 1.28 -35.61
N SER A 206 2.42 1.78 -35.19
CA SER A 206 2.22 3.11 -34.62
C SER A 206 1.20 3.07 -33.49
N VAL A 207 1.15 4.13 -32.68
CA VAL A 207 0.17 4.29 -31.60
C VAL A 207 -1.22 4.52 -32.19
N GLY A 208 -2.20 3.73 -31.75
CA GLY A 208 -3.57 3.81 -32.26
C GLY A 208 -4.57 3.01 -31.40
N GLN A 209 -5.65 2.55 -32.04
CA GLN A 209 -6.77 1.85 -31.37
C GLN A 209 -6.34 0.62 -30.58
N GLU A 210 -5.43 -0.19 -31.12
CA GLU A 210 -4.93 -1.39 -30.44
C GLU A 210 -4.14 -1.06 -29.17
N ALA A 211 -3.31 -0.02 -29.21
CA ALA A 211 -2.56 0.44 -28.04
C ALA A 211 -3.53 0.90 -26.93
N LEU A 212 -4.53 1.72 -27.28
CA LEU A 212 -5.54 2.21 -26.33
C LEU A 212 -6.28 1.06 -25.65
N LEU A 213 -6.75 0.07 -26.44
CA LEU A 213 -7.48 -1.08 -25.89
C LEU A 213 -6.60 -1.91 -24.94
N ARG A 214 -5.34 -2.17 -25.30
CA ARG A 214 -4.41 -2.93 -24.46
C ARG A 214 -4.10 -2.21 -23.15
N PHE A 215 -3.81 -0.91 -23.21
CA PHE A 215 -3.58 -0.12 -22.00
C PHE A 215 -4.83 -0.01 -21.14
N TYR A 216 -6.01 0.08 -21.74
CA TYR A 216 -7.28 0.01 -21.01
C TYR A 216 -7.42 -1.32 -20.25
N VAL A 217 -7.27 -2.46 -20.92
CA VAL A 217 -7.37 -3.80 -20.28
C VAL A 217 -6.32 -3.98 -19.18
N LEU A 218 -5.08 -3.54 -19.42
CA LEU A 218 -4.03 -3.55 -18.41
C LEU A 218 -4.43 -2.70 -17.20
N HIS A 219 -4.99 -1.50 -17.43
CA HIS A 219 -5.31 -0.55 -16.38
C HIS A 219 -6.53 -0.95 -15.54
N VAL A 220 -7.60 -1.48 -16.16
CA VAL A 220 -8.84 -1.73 -15.43
C VAL A 220 -8.93 -3.13 -14.84
N ALA A 221 -8.21 -4.10 -15.40
CA ALA A 221 -8.34 -5.51 -15.01
C ALA A 221 -7.02 -6.11 -14.51
N VAL A 222 -5.99 -6.17 -15.37
CA VAL A 222 -4.79 -6.97 -15.10
C VAL A 222 -3.96 -6.39 -13.95
N LEU A 223 -3.60 -5.11 -14.04
CA LEU A 223 -2.74 -4.47 -13.03
C LEU A 223 -3.44 -4.31 -11.67
N PRO A 224 -4.73 -3.91 -11.59
CA PRO A 224 -5.43 -3.87 -10.30
C PRO A 224 -5.52 -5.24 -9.62
N ALA A 225 -5.72 -6.32 -10.39
CA ALA A 225 -5.75 -7.67 -9.85
C ALA A 225 -4.40 -8.09 -9.26
N ILE A 226 -3.31 -7.86 -10.01
CA ILE A 226 -1.94 -8.16 -9.54
C ILE A 226 -1.60 -7.30 -8.31
N LEU A 227 -1.92 -6.01 -8.34
CA LEU A 227 -1.66 -5.10 -7.22
C LEU A 227 -2.43 -5.53 -5.96
N THR A 228 -3.71 -5.91 -6.11
CA THR A 228 -4.54 -6.43 -5.00
C THR A 228 -3.93 -7.68 -4.38
N LEU A 229 -3.49 -8.63 -5.21
CA LEU A 229 -2.81 -9.85 -4.74
C LEU A 229 -1.52 -9.51 -3.98
N MET A 230 -0.71 -8.60 -4.53
CA MET A 230 0.55 -8.20 -3.90
C MET A 230 0.35 -7.44 -2.60
N ILE A 231 -0.66 -6.56 -2.50
CA ILE A 231 -1.06 -5.90 -1.26
C ILE A 231 -1.49 -6.93 -0.22
N ALA A 232 -2.29 -7.92 -0.61
CA ALA A 232 -2.72 -9.00 0.30
C ALA A 232 -1.51 -9.77 0.86
N ILE A 233 -0.55 -10.13 0.01
CA ILE A 233 0.70 -10.79 0.43
C ILE A 233 1.54 -9.86 1.34
N HIS A 234 1.60 -8.57 1.02
CA HIS A 234 2.31 -7.58 1.82
C HIS A 234 1.75 -7.46 3.25
N PHE A 235 0.42 -7.34 3.39
CA PHE A 235 -0.25 -7.30 4.69
C PHE A 235 -0.15 -8.62 5.45
N TRP A 236 -0.32 -9.75 4.75
CA TRP A 236 -0.11 -11.06 5.35
C TRP A 236 1.29 -11.20 5.94
N ARG A 237 2.32 -10.75 5.21
CA ARG A 237 3.70 -10.84 5.67
C ARG A 237 3.98 -9.95 6.88
N ILE A 238 3.45 -8.72 6.90
CA ILE A 238 3.51 -7.85 8.09
C ILE A 238 2.96 -8.57 9.31
N ARG A 239 1.81 -9.26 9.18
CA ARG A 239 1.21 -10.02 10.28
C ARG A 239 2.06 -11.21 10.70
N LYS A 240 2.65 -11.95 9.75
CA LYS A 240 3.52 -13.10 10.05
C LYS A 240 4.84 -12.69 10.69
N ASP A 241 5.32 -11.48 10.42
CA ASP A 241 6.56 -10.94 10.98
C ASP A 241 6.38 -10.25 12.35
N GLY A 242 5.25 -10.50 13.03
CA GLY A 242 4.96 -9.93 14.36
C GLY A 242 4.49 -8.48 14.33
N GLY A 243 4.05 -7.99 13.17
CA GLY A 243 3.60 -6.62 12.97
C GLY A 243 4.70 -5.67 12.50
N LEU A 244 4.43 -4.37 12.65
CA LEU A 244 5.36 -3.33 12.26
C LEU A 244 6.67 -3.41 13.07
N SER A 245 7.76 -2.98 12.44
CA SER A 245 9.04 -2.79 13.11
C SER A 245 8.91 -1.86 14.32
N ARG A 246 9.86 -1.96 15.25
CA ARG A 246 9.94 -1.14 16.46
C ARG A 246 11.39 -0.98 16.91
N PRO A 247 11.74 0.12 17.60
CA PRO A 247 13.01 0.26 18.29
C PRO A 247 13.25 -0.88 19.30
N ASP A 248 14.50 -1.26 19.51
CA ASP A 248 14.88 -2.28 20.51
C ASP A 248 14.54 -1.87 21.96
N ASP A 249 14.47 -0.57 22.22
CA ASP A 249 14.11 0.04 23.50
C ASP A 249 12.60 0.30 23.66
N ALA A 250 11.77 -0.19 22.73
CA ALA A 250 10.32 0.01 22.77
C ALA A 250 9.61 -0.85 23.84
N ASP A 251 10.21 -1.97 24.23
CA ASP A 251 9.76 -2.80 25.34
C ASP A 251 10.55 -2.43 26.61
N PRO A 252 9.90 -2.40 27.79
CA PRO A 252 10.62 -2.20 29.06
C PRO A 252 11.68 -3.28 29.23
N LYS A 253 12.93 -2.87 29.53
CA LYS A 253 13.97 -3.84 29.89
C LYS A 253 13.54 -4.54 31.17
N VAL A 254 13.33 -5.85 31.09
CA VAL A 254 13.01 -6.67 32.25
C VAL A 254 14.29 -6.82 33.06
N THR A 255 14.42 -6.07 34.15
CA THR A 255 15.38 -6.40 35.20
C THR A 255 14.84 -7.62 35.92
N LEU A 256 15.28 -8.81 35.48
CA LEU A 256 15.10 -10.00 36.30
C LEU A 256 16.03 -9.81 37.51
N GLU A 257 15.47 -9.37 38.64
CA GLU A 257 16.20 -9.53 39.90
C GLU A 257 16.56 -11.01 40.03
N PRO A 258 17.81 -11.36 40.37
CA PRO A 258 18.17 -12.74 40.60
C PRO A 258 17.22 -13.28 41.67
N MET A 259 16.31 -14.17 41.28
CA MET A 259 15.57 -14.95 42.26
C MET A 259 16.64 -15.69 43.07
N GLU A 260 16.76 -15.36 44.35
CA GLU A 260 17.42 -16.25 45.30
C GLU A 260 16.79 -17.62 45.09
N MET A 261 17.62 -18.57 44.64
CA MET A 261 17.23 -19.96 44.53
C MET A 261 16.92 -20.44 45.95
N ALA A 262 15.68 -20.24 46.38
CA ALA A 262 15.17 -20.81 47.62
C ALA A 262 15.49 -22.30 47.55
N SER A 263 16.37 -22.74 48.45
CA SER A 263 16.85 -24.12 48.49
C SER A 263 15.63 -25.05 48.47
N VAL A 264 15.51 -25.82 47.40
CA VAL A 264 14.42 -26.77 47.23
C VAL A 264 14.64 -27.84 48.29
N SER A 265 13.93 -27.73 49.42
CA SER A 265 13.88 -28.82 50.40
C SER A 265 13.36 -30.05 49.66
N LYS A 266 14.08 -31.17 49.79
CA LYS A 266 13.72 -32.45 49.17
C LYS A 266 12.37 -32.94 49.72
N ALA A 267 11.28 -32.48 49.12
CA ALA A 267 9.97 -33.05 49.32
C ALA A 267 9.95 -34.44 48.66
N SER A 268 9.58 -35.43 49.46
CA SER A 268 9.49 -36.87 49.14
C SER A 268 8.88 -37.14 47.77
N VAL A 269 9.58 -37.93 46.97
CA VAL A 269 9.11 -38.46 45.69
C VAL A 269 7.96 -39.46 45.94
N PRO A 270 6.72 -39.21 45.49
CA PRO A 270 5.67 -40.22 45.53
C PRO A 270 5.88 -41.21 44.37
N GLU A 271 5.68 -42.50 44.63
CA GLU A 271 5.83 -43.56 43.62
C GLU A 271 4.89 -43.39 42.40
N PRO A 272 5.33 -43.80 41.19
CA PRO A 272 4.61 -43.54 39.96
C PRO A 272 3.48 -44.55 39.75
N LYS A 273 2.23 -44.12 40.00
CA LYS A 273 1.05 -44.86 39.54
C LYS A 273 0.79 -44.51 38.06
N LYS A 274 1.03 -45.48 37.16
CA LYS A 274 0.79 -45.31 35.71
C LYS A 274 -0.71 -45.12 35.42
N LEU A 275 -1.10 -43.90 35.09
CA LEU A 275 -2.38 -43.57 34.45
C LEU A 275 -2.10 -43.10 33.02
N TYR A 276 -2.56 -43.85 32.02
CA TYR A 276 -2.60 -43.41 30.63
C TYR A 276 -3.90 -42.64 30.41
N GLY A 277 -3.81 -41.31 30.27
CA GLY A 277 -4.93 -40.42 30.00
C GLY A 277 -4.45 -39.01 29.67
N PHE A 278 -4.69 -38.60 28.43
CA PHE A 278 -4.23 -37.36 27.77
C PHE A 278 -4.49 -36.08 28.58
N GLN A 279 -3.41 -35.48 29.11
CA GLN A 279 -3.02 -34.07 29.00
C GLN A 279 -1.71 -33.99 29.78
N GLY A 280 -0.57 -33.82 29.10
CA GLY A 280 0.70 -33.56 29.76
C GLY A 280 0.62 -32.23 30.49
N LEU A 281 0.11 -32.25 31.72
CA LEU A 281 0.22 -31.16 32.66
C LEU A 281 1.70 -31.13 33.08
N VAL A 282 2.51 -30.39 32.31
CA VAL A 282 3.89 -30.13 32.68
C VAL A 282 3.85 -29.33 33.98
N ARG A 283 4.09 -30.01 35.11
CA ARG A 283 4.47 -29.37 36.38
C ARG A 283 5.92 -28.91 36.27
N GLY A 284 6.16 -27.96 35.38
CA GLY A 284 7.22 -26.97 35.55
C GLY A 284 6.62 -25.75 36.26
N PRO A 285 7.42 -24.75 36.67
CA PRO A 285 6.83 -23.48 37.06
C PRO A 285 5.95 -23.01 35.90
N LEU A 286 4.66 -22.77 36.18
CA LEU A 286 3.79 -22.05 35.27
C LEU A 286 4.56 -20.82 34.84
N THR A 287 5.00 -20.72 33.58
CA THR A 287 5.39 -19.41 33.02
C THR A 287 4.12 -18.62 32.72
N LYS A 288 3.40 -18.26 33.79
CA LYS A 288 2.99 -16.88 34.00
C LYS A 288 4.02 -16.25 34.93
N VAL A 289 5.26 -16.08 34.46
CA VAL A 289 6.32 -15.42 35.24
C VAL A 289 6.71 -14.14 34.53
N GLY A 290 6.40 -13.04 35.22
CA GLY A 290 6.47 -11.67 34.73
C GLY A 290 5.15 -11.25 34.08
N GLN A 291 4.32 -10.47 34.78
CA GLN A 291 3.59 -9.42 34.09
C GLN A 291 4.63 -8.45 33.53
N ILE A 292 5.37 -8.85 32.51
CA ILE A 292 5.99 -7.88 31.63
C ILE A 292 4.77 -7.21 31.00
N PRO A 293 4.51 -5.91 31.23
CA PRO A 293 3.42 -5.26 30.56
C PRO A 293 3.73 -5.35 29.07
N ASP A 294 3.08 -6.30 28.38
CA ASP A 294 3.11 -6.35 26.93
C ASP A 294 2.65 -4.96 26.49
N ASN A 295 3.55 -4.20 25.85
CA ASN A 295 3.28 -2.82 25.45
C ASN A 295 2.38 -2.79 24.21
N THR A 296 1.31 -3.56 24.28
CA THR A 296 0.33 -3.83 23.25
C THR A 296 -1.04 -3.39 23.71
N VAL A 297 -1.91 -3.13 22.75
CA VAL A 297 -3.32 -2.81 22.95
C VAL A 297 -4.16 -3.69 22.05
N PHE A 298 -5.40 -3.97 22.45
CA PHE A 298 -6.33 -4.69 21.58
C PHE A 298 -6.64 -3.87 20.34
N SER A 299 -6.69 -4.56 19.20
CA SER A 299 -7.03 -3.92 17.93
C SER A 299 -8.46 -3.42 17.92
N TRP A 300 -9.38 -4.16 18.53
CA TRP A 300 -10.71 -3.66 18.82
C TRP A 300 -10.75 -2.98 20.22
N PRO A 301 -11.21 -1.72 20.33
CA PRO A 301 -11.56 -0.79 19.25
C PRO A 301 -10.38 0.07 18.76
N ASN A 302 -9.21 0.02 19.42
CA ASN A 302 -8.17 1.06 19.28
C ASN A 302 -7.58 1.16 17.88
N LEU A 303 -7.11 0.06 17.30
CA LEU A 303 -6.54 0.03 15.95
C LEU A 303 -7.60 0.40 14.92
N PHE A 304 -8.82 -0.15 15.07
CA PHE A 304 -9.90 0.10 14.14
C PHE A 304 -10.30 1.58 14.10
N LEU A 305 -10.38 2.25 15.26
CA LEU A 305 -10.63 3.68 15.31
C LEU A 305 -9.51 4.49 14.66
N ALA A 306 -8.25 4.11 14.84
CA ALA A 306 -7.12 4.77 14.19
C ALA A 306 -7.14 4.59 12.66
N GLU A 307 -7.48 3.40 12.18
CA GLU A 307 -7.66 3.10 10.75
C GLU A 307 -8.84 3.87 10.16
N LEU A 308 -9.99 3.87 10.84
CA LEU A 308 -11.18 4.62 10.41
C LEU A 308 -10.89 6.13 10.36
N PHE A 309 -10.19 6.67 11.37
CA PHE A 309 -9.78 8.06 11.37
C PHE A 309 -8.88 8.37 10.17
N THR A 310 -7.88 7.52 9.90
CA THR A 310 -6.98 7.68 8.74
C THR A 310 -7.76 7.62 7.43
N PHE A 311 -8.74 6.72 7.32
CA PHE A 311 -9.62 6.62 6.15
C PHE A 311 -10.44 7.89 5.94
N VAL A 312 -11.13 8.38 6.98
CA VAL A 312 -11.97 9.58 6.90
C VAL A 312 -11.14 10.81 6.54
N VAL A 313 -9.94 10.96 7.12
CA VAL A 313 -9.02 12.06 6.77
C VAL A 313 -8.57 11.95 5.33
N THR A 314 -8.19 10.75 4.87
CA THR A 314 -7.74 10.53 3.48
C THR A 314 -8.86 10.84 2.48
N LEU A 315 -10.07 10.33 2.73
CA LEU A 315 -11.24 10.55 1.88
C LEU A 315 -11.62 12.04 1.87
N SER A 316 -11.68 12.69 3.04
CA SER A 316 -11.98 14.11 3.14
C SER A 316 -10.94 14.96 2.39
N ALA A 317 -9.66 14.65 2.52
CA ALA A 317 -8.60 15.37 1.83
C ALA A 317 -8.74 15.25 0.31
N ILE A 318 -9.00 14.06 -0.21
CA ILE A 318 -9.22 13.84 -1.64
C ILE A 318 -10.50 14.52 -2.12
N LEU A 319 -11.59 14.46 -1.36
CA LEU A 319 -12.84 15.13 -1.70
C LEU A 319 -12.65 16.64 -1.79
N ILE A 320 -12.03 17.25 -0.77
CA ILE A 320 -11.74 18.69 -0.75
C ILE A 320 -10.85 19.05 -1.93
N LEU A 321 -9.75 18.32 -2.15
CA LEU A 321 -8.85 18.57 -3.29
C LEU A 321 -9.59 18.47 -4.63
N SER A 322 -10.49 17.50 -4.77
CA SER A 322 -11.24 17.26 -6.01
C SER A 322 -12.35 18.27 -6.27
N LEU A 323 -12.88 18.89 -5.21
CA LEU A 323 -13.84 19.99 -5.31
C LEU A 323 -13.16 21.32 -5.61
N LEU A 324 -11.97 21.55 -5.07
CA LEU A 324 -11.24 22.81 -5.22
C LEU A 324 -10.42 22.88 -6.52
N PHE A 325 -9.87 21.75 -6.98
CA PHE A 325 -8.96 21.72 -8.12
C PHE A 325 -9.41 20.73 -9.18
N ASN A 326 -9.65 21.25 -10.39
CA ASN A 326 -9.98 20.43 -11.54
C ASN A 326 -8.73 19.74 -12.09
N ALA A 327 -8.84 18.44 -12.34
CA ALA A 327 -7.77 17.70 -12.99
C ALA A 327 -7.61 18.18 -14.45
N PRO A 328 -6.38 18.45 -14.91
CA PRO A 328 -6.12 18.93 -16.26
C PRO A 328 -6.55 17.89 -17.31
N LEU A 329 -6.97 18.36 -18.48
CA LEU A 329 -7.22 17.59 -19.70
C LEU A 329 -6.73 18.48 -20.83
N GLU A 330 -5.80 17.98 -21.62
CA GLU A 330 -5.24 18.76 -22.72
C GLU A 330 -6.18 18.76 -23.92
N GLU A 331 -5.76 19.43 -24.99
CA GLU A 331 -6.45 19.42 -26.29
C GLU A 331 -6.54 18.01 -26.89
N PRO A 332 -7.52 17.75 -27.79
CA PRO A 332 -7.63 16.47 -28.47
C PRO A 332 -6.37 16.16 -29.28
N VAL A 333 -6.13 14.87 -29.47
CA VAL A 333 -4.89 14.44 -30.11
C VAL A 333 -4.74 14.95 -31.55
N ASN A 334 -3.60 15.57 -31.83
CA ASN A 334 -3.12 15.95 -33.13
C ASN A 334 -1.70 15.39 -33.32
N ALA A 335 -1.62 14.23 -33.98
CA ALA A 335 -0.35 13.53 -34.22
C ALA A 335 0.62 14.33 -35.11
N LEU A 336 0.14 15.32 -35.86
CA LEU A 336 0.97 16.18 -36.72
C LEU A 336 1.63 17.33 -35.95
N HIS A 337 1.16 17.64 -34.74
CA HIS A 337 1.63 18.79 -33.96
C HIS A 337 1.97 18.37 -32.52
N PRO A 338 3.12 17.73 -32.28
CA PRO A 338 3.55 17.35 -30.93
C PRO A 338 3.66 18.57 -30.00
N PRO A 339 3.23 18.47 -28.72
CA PRO A 339 3.36 19.57 -27.77
C PRO A 339 4.84 19.80 -27.46
N ASN A 340 5.23 21.07 -27.32
CA ASN A 340 6.62 21.45 -27.08
C ASN A 340 6.73 22.51 -25.96
N PRO A 341 7.24 22.16 -24.76
CA PRO A 341 7.71 20.84 -24.35
C PRO A 341 6.58 19.88 -23.95
N ALA A 342 6.69 18.61 -24.32
CA ALA A 342 5.87 17.54 -23.74
C ALA A 342 6.43 17.15 -22.37
N LYS A 343 5.76 17.52 -21.27
CA LYS A 343 6.21 17.20 -19.91
C LYS A 343 5.47 15.98 -19.35
N ALA A 344 6.22 14.96 -18.96
CA ALA A 344 5.68 13.82 -18.25
C ALA A 344 5.08 14.23 -16.89
N PRO A 345 4.22 13.39 -16.27
CA PRO A 345 3.80 13.60 -14.89
C PRO A 345 4.98 13.85 -13.95
N TRP A 346 4.77 14.63 -12.89
CA TRP A 346 5.86 15.07 -12.00
C TRP A 346 6.74 13.94 -11.48
N TYR A 347 6.18 12.77 -11.20
CA TYR A 347 6.90 11.58 -10.71
C TYR A 347 7.74 10.87 -11.79
N PHE A 348 7.59 11.24 -13.06
CA PHE A 348 8.41 10.77 -14.18
C PHE A 348 9.35 11.85 -14.74
N LEU A 349 9.24 13.10 -14.32
CA LEU A 349 10.10 14.17 -14.83
C LEU A 349 11.58 13.92 -14.58
N GLY A 350 11.94 13.35 -13.42
CA GLY A 350 13.33 12.97 -13.15
C GLY A 350 13.84 11.87 -14.10
N LEU A 351 12.97 10.95 -14.52
CA LEU A 351 13.32 9.94 -15.53
C LEU A 351 13.42 10.57 -16.91
N GLN A 352 12.46 11.42 -17.28
CA GLN A 352 12.44 12.13 -18.57
C GLN A 352 13.70 12.99 -18.75
N GLU A 353 14.13 13.66 -17.69
CA GLU A 353 15.36 14.45 -17.66
C GLU A 353 16.60 13.60 -17.99
N MET A 354 16.69 12.36 -17.49
CA MET A 354 17.79 11.47 -17.86
C MET A 354 17.65 10.95 -19.29
N VAL A 355 16.42 10.64 -19.72
CA VAL A 355 16.12 10.14 -21.07
C VAL A 355 16.47 11.16 -22.15
N SER A 356 16.38 12.47 -21.87
CA SER A 356 16.76 13.50 -22.85
C SER A 356 18.25 13.47 -23.22
N TYR A 357 19.10 12.90 -22.36
CA TYR A 357 20.54 12.72 -22.65
C TYR A 357 20.83 11.35 -23.27
N SER A 358 20.19 10.30 -22.77
CA SER A 358 20.33 8.95 -23.31
C SER A 358 19.08 8.12 -23.01
N ALA A 359 18.37 7.69 -24.05
CA ALA A 359 17.16 6.89 -23.88
C ALA A 359 17.41 5.57 -23.15
N PHE A 360 18.52 4.88 -23.48
CA PHE A 360 18.89 3.64 -22.80
C PHE A 360 19.26 3.89 -21.32
N TRP A 361 20.24 4.77 -21.06
CA TRP A 361 20.72 4.96 -19.68
C TRP A 361 19.67 5.64 -18.80
N GLY A 362 18.97 6.64 -19.31
CA GLY A 362 17.94 7.35 -18.56
C GLY A 362 16.66 6.56 -18.36
N GLY A 363 16.26 5.75 -19.35
CA GLY A 363 15.00 5.02 -19.32
C GLY A 363 15.10 3.61 -18.72
N ILE A 364 16.21 2.91 -18.94
CA ILE A 364 16.37 1.50 -18.57
C ILE A 364 17.57 1.29 -17.63
N GLY A 365 18.76 1.75 -18.00
CA GLY A 365 20.00 1.45 -17.30
C GLY A 365 20.04 1.96 -15.86
N VAL A 366 19.98 3.28 -15.68
CA VAL A 366 20.04 3.93 -14.36
C VAL A 366 18.85 3.53 -13.48
N PRO A 367 17.57 3.62 -13.94
CA PRO A 367 16.44 3.14 -13.14
C PRO A 367 16.56 1.65 -12.77
N GLY A 368 17.03 0.80 -13.69
CA GLY A 368 17.25 -0.62 -13.45
C GLY A 368 18.28 -0.88 -12.34
N ILE A 369 19.41 -0.16 -12.37
CA ILE A 369 20.42 -0.23 -11.31
C ILE A 369 19.82 0.20 -9.95
N PHE A 370 19.05 1.29 -9.91
CA PHE A 370 18.39 1.74 -8.69
C PHE A 370 17.43 0.69 -8.13
N VAL A 371 16.60 0.08 -8.98
CA VAL A 371 15.70 -1.01 -8.56
C VAL A 371 16.50 -2.19 -8.01
N LEU A 372 17.58 -2.61 -8.69
CA LEU A 372 18.43 -3.70 -8.21
C LEU A 372 19.09 -3.38 -6.86
N LEU A 373 19.56 -2.15 -6.65
CA LEU A 373 20.09 -1.71 -5.37
C LEU A 373 19.04 -1.71 -4.27
N LEU A 374 17.82 -1.23 -4.56
CA LEU A 374 16.70 -1.30 -3.61
C LEU A 374 16.37 -2.76 -3.26
N LEU A 375 16.22 -3.64 -4.25
CA LEU A 375 15.95 -5.06 -4.03
C LEU A 375 17.08 -5.76 -3.25
N GLY A 376 18.34 -5.39 -3.51
CA GLY A 376 19.52 -5.91 -2.83
C GLY A 376 19.72 -5.38 -1.41
N THR A 377 19.17 -4.21 -1.10
CA THR A 377 19.35 -3.49 0.17
C THR A 377 19.26 -4.37 1.43
N PRO A 378 18.18 -5.15 1.67
CA PRO A 378 18.07 -5.96 2.89
C PRO A 378 19.13 -7.07 3.00
N TYR A 379 19.68 -7.51 1.87
CA TYR A 379 20.69 -8.56 1.82
C TYR A 379 22.11 -8.02 2.01
N LEU A 380 22.30 -6.72 1.73
CA LEU A 380 23.54 -5.98 1.95
C LEU A 380 23.61 -5.38 3.38
N ASP A 381 22.52 -4.77 3.87
CA ASP A 381 22.44 -4.16 5.21
C ASP A 381 21.87 -5.15 6.26
N ARG A 382 22.67 -6.17 6.62
CA ARG A 382 22.26 -7.26 7.54
C ARG A 382 22.38 -6.92 9.03
N GLY A 383 23.05 -5.84 9.41
CA GLY A 383 23.30 -5.53 10.81
C GLY A 383 22.00 -5.23 11.57
N PRO A 384 21.74 -5.78 12.77
CA PRO A 384 20.47 -5.59 13.48
C PRO A 384 20.30 -4.18 14.06
N LYS A 385 21.37 -3.38 14.12
CA LYS A 385 21.37 -2.06 14.76
C LYS A 385 20.53 -1.04 13.99
N GLY A 386 19.87 -0.16 14.75
CA GLY A 386 19.12 0.98 14.23
C GLY A 386 17.75 0.64 13.63
N VAL A 387 17.26 -0.60 13.80
CA VAL A 387 15.92 -0.99 13.36
C VAL A 387 14.86 -0.21 14.14
N GLY A 388 13.87 0.30 13.42
CA GLY A 388 12.75 1.05 13.97
C GLY A 388 13.11 2.42 14.51
N LYS A 389 14.34 2.93 14.30
CA LYS A 389 14.76 4.27 14.73
C LYS A 389 14.95 5.17 13.51
N TRP A 390 14.27 6.32 13.51
CA TRP A 390 14.49 7.35 12.50
C TRP A 390 15.95 7.85 12.57
N PHE A 391 16.61 7.94 11.42
CA PHE A 391 17.97 8.49 11.29
C PHE A 391 18.98 7.90 12.28
N SER A 392 18.94 6.58 12.49
CA SER A 392 19.87 5.92 13.42
C SER A 392 21.34 6.25 13.10
N ARG A 393 22.12 6.56 14.15
CA ARG A 393 23.57 6.81 14.04
C ARG A 393 24.33 5.60 13.50
N ASP A 394 23.85 4.39 13.78
CA ASP A 394 24.42 3.14 13.27
C ASP A 394 24.26 2.97 11.74
N ARG A 395 23.43 3.80 11.10
CA ARG A 395 23.10 3.72 9.67
C ARG A 395 23.34 5.03 8.94
N LEU A 396 24.22 5.89 9.46
CA LEU A 396 24.49 7.21 8.87
C LEU A 396 24.88 7.12 7.40
N LEU A 397 25.82 6.25 7.04
CA LEU A 397 26.27 6.12 5.65
C LEU A 397 25.11 5.73 4.72
N ALA A 398 24.36 4.69 5.06
CA ALA A 398 23.23 4.21 4.26
C ALA A 398 22.13 5.28 4.15
N ASN A 399 21.81 5.96 5.26
CA ASN A 399 20.81 7.02 5.28
C ASN A 399 21.26 8.23 4.45
N THR A 400 22.52 8.66 4.57
CA THR A 400 23.07 9.78 3.80
C THR A 400 23.04 9.48 2.30
N ILE A 401 23.52 8.29 1.88
CA ILE A 401 23.49 7.89 0.47
C ILE A 401 22.05 7.90 -0.07
N PHE A 402 21.12 7.30 0.67
CA PHE A 402 19.72 7.25 0.26
C PHE A 402 19.07 8.64 0.18
N ILE A 403 19.30 9.50 1.19
CA ILE A 403 18.78 10.87 1.20
C ILE A 403 19.36 11.67 0.04
N THR A 404 20.65 11.53 -0.26
CA THR A 404 21.28 12.19 -1.42
C THR A 404 20.58 11.79 -2.72
N PHE A 405 20.26 10.51 -2.92
CA PHE A 405 19.50 10.06 -4.10
C PHE A 405 18.09 10.62 -4.14
N VAL A 406 17.38 10.64 -3.01
CA VAL A 406 16.04 11.23 -2.91
C VAL A 406 16.08 12.72 -3.23
N VAL A 407 17.04 13.47 -2.68
CA VAL A 407 17.21 14.90 -2.93
C VAL A 407 17.57 15.15 -4.40
N ALA A 408 18.49 14.39 -4.98
CA ALA A 408 18.84 14.49 -6.39
C ALA A 408 17.62 14.25 -7.30
N ASN A 409 16.80 13.23 -6.98
CA ASN A 409 15.57 12.97 -7.72
C ASN A 409 14.58 14.15 -7.62
N VAL A 410 14.38 14.72 -6.43
CA VAL A 410 13.53 15.90 -6.24
C VAL A 410 14.05 17.10 -7.01
N ILE A 411 15.37 17.33 -7.02
CA ILE A 411 16.00 18.39 -7.81
C ILE A 411 15.71 18.19 -9.30
N PHE A 412 15.84 16.97 -9.83
CA PHE A 412 15.52 16.71 -11.24
C PHE A 412 14.04 16.92 -11.55
N VAL A 413 13.14 16.57 -10.64
CA VAL A 413 11.71 16.88 -10.78
C VAL A 413 11.48 18.39 -10.82
N ILE A 414 12.13 19.17 -9.94
CA ILE A 414 12.04 20.64 -9.93
C ILE A 414 12.59 21.24 -11.23
N ILE A 415 13.75 20.78 -11.69
CA ILE A 415 14.35 21.21 -12.96
C ILE A 415 13.40 20.92 -14.12
N GLY A 416 12.89 19.70 -14.24
CA GLY A 416 11.94 19.31 -15.29
C GLY A 416 10.64 20.10 -15.23
N THR A 417 10.18 20.44 -14.02
CA THR A 417 8.92 21.18 -13.83
C THR A 417 9.08 22.64 -14.25
N PHE A 418 10.09 23.34 -13.71
CA PHE A 418 10.16 24.80 -13.77
C PHE A 418 11.23 25.35 -14.73
N PHE A 419 12.27 24.58 -15.04
CA PHE A 419 13.45 25.06 -15.78
C PHE A 419 13.61 24.44 -17.16
N ARG A 420 12.68 23.58 -17.60
CA ARG A 420 12.66 23.01 -18.96
C ARG A 420 11.57 23.67 -19.81
N GLY A 421 11.99 24.28 -20.92
CA GLY A 421 11.16 24.97 -21.91
C GLY A 421 11.13 24.25 -23.25
N ALA A 422 10.83 24.99 -24.33
CA ALA A 422 10.76 24.43 -25.68
C ALA A 422 12.06 23.70 -26.07
N ASN A 423 11.92 22.60 -26.81
CA ASN A 423 12.99 21.68 -27.21
C ASN A 423 13.77 21.10 -26.03
N TRP A 424 13.13 21.01 -24.86
CA TRP A 424 13.77 20.62 -23.59
C TRP A 424 14.96 21.52 -23.21
N ALA A 425 15.02 22.75 -23.75
CA ALA A 425 16.07 23.71 -23.43
C ALA A 425 15.93 24.19 -21.97
N PHE A 426 17.06 24.51 -21.35
CA PHE A 426 17.05 25.14 -20.04
C PHE A 426 16.55 26.57 -20.16
N VAL A 427 15.56 26.94 -19.36
CA VAL A 427 14.96 28.28 -19.32
C VAL A 427 14.93 28.79 -17.89
N THR A 428 15.15 30.09 -17.71
CA THR A 428 14.90 30.74 -16.42
C THR A 428 13.39 30.95 -16.28
N PRO A 429 12.79 30.59 -15.13
CA PRO A 429 11.36 30.82 -14.89
C PRO A 429 11.01 32.30 -14.63
N TRP A 430 11.99 33.20 -14.71
CA TRP A 430 11.86 34.66 -14.57
C TRP A 430 12.40 35.38 -15.80
#